data_AF-A0A849ZFM5-F1
#
_entry.id   AF-A0A849ZFM5-F1
#
_cell.length_a   1.000
_cell.length_b   1.000
_cell.length_c   1.000
_cell.angle_alpha   90.00
_cell.angle_beta   90.00
_cell.angle_gamma   90.00
#
_symmetry.space_group_name_H-M   'P 1'
#
loop_
_entity.id
_entity.type
_entity.pdbx_description
1 polymer ?
#
loop_
_entity_poly.entity_id
_entity_poly.type
_entity_poly.pdbx_seq_one_letter_code
_entity_poly.pdbx_strand_id
1 'polypeptide(L)'
;MRMHLRRILLPLAFLVLASCKAREEKAVELVEAMADVFEKHGDGDCGKLADKLDALVAERAEDLDALADSDKSAEDRAKTAKFKKRIGSAVDRIVQHAQKCGAEPRVSETLQKIL
;
A
#
# COMPACT_ATOMS: atom_id res chain seq x y z
N MET A 1 -62.85 -13.26 1.20
CA MET A 1 -61.80 -13.89 0.37
C MET A 1 -60.50 -13.10 0.54
N ARG A 2 -59.45 -13.74 1.07
CA ARG A 2 -58.07 -13.21 1.12
C ARG A 2 -57.39 -13.48 -0.22
N MET A 3 -56.52 -12.57 -0.69
CA MET A 3 -55.08 -12.80 -0.91
C MET A 3 -54.43 -11.76 -1.85
N HIS A 4 -53.41 -11.10 -1.29
CA HIS A 4 -52.10 -10.71 -1.85
C HIS A 4 -51.95 -10.25 -3.31
N LEU A 5 -51.42 -9.04 -3.50
CA LEU A 5 -50.43 -8.81 -4.57
C LEU A 5 -49.36 -7.77 -4.19
N ARG A 6 -48.27 -8.34 -3.65
CA ARG A 6 -46.84 -7.99 -3.77
C ARG A 6 -46.45 -6.52 -3.98
N ARG A 7 -45.97 -5.95 -2.87
CA ARG A 7 -44.81 -5.04 -2.79
C ARG A 7 -43.54 -5.72 -3.34
N ILE A 8 -42.58 -4.87 -3.74
CA ILE A 8 -41.13 -5.09 -3.95
C ILE A 8 -40.72 -5.53 -5.35
N LEU A 9 -40.03 -4.64 -6.08
CA LEU A 9 -38.78 -4.92 -6.81
C LEU A 9 -38.22 -3.63 -7.47
N LEU A 10 -37.52 -2.83 -6.68
CA LEU A 10 -36.24 -2.21 -7.08
C LEU A 10 -35.20 -2.83 -6.12
N PRO A 11 -33.89 -2.91 -6.46
CA PRO A 11 -33.17 -2.03 -7.38
C PRO A 11 -32.07 -2.70 -8.25
N LEU A 12 -31.52 -1.89 -9.16
CA LEU A 12 -30.11 -1.84 -9.56
C LEU A 12 -29.36 -3.18 -9.59
N ALA A 13 -29.52 -3.88 -10.71
CA ALA A 13 -28.63 -4.97 -11.07
C ALA A 13 -27.31 -4.40 -11.62
N PHE A 14 -26.22 -5.04 -11.21
CA PHE A 14 -24.88 -5.02 -11.79
C PHE A 14 -24.00 -3.81 -11.48
N LEU A 15 -23.50 -3.84 -10.24
CA LEU A 15 -22.12 -3.48 -9.93
C LEU A 15 -21.15 -4.04 -10.99
N VAL A 16 -20.49 -3.10 -11.66
CA VAL A 16 -19.31 -3.33 -12.50
C VAL A 16 -18.19 -3.88 -11.62
N LEU A 17 -18.01 -5.19 -11.64
CA LEU A 17 -17.01 -5.96 -10.89
C LEU A 17 -15.75 -6.23 -11.74
N ALA A 18 -15.22 -5.20 -12.39
CA ALA A 18 -13.99 -5.32 -13.16
C ALA A 18 -13.08 -4.10 -12.92
N SER A 19 -11.94 -4.34 -12.27
CA SER A 19 -10.78 -3.44 -12.08
C SER A 19 -10.86 -2.31 -11.03
N CYS A 20 -11.28 -2.62 -9.80
CA CYS A 20 -11.09 -1.72 -8.65
C CYS A 20 -10.39 -2.43 -7.48
N LYS A 21 -9.08 -2.64 -7.55
CA LYS A 21 -8.32 -2.78 -6.29
C LYS A 21 -8.53 -1.48 -5.51
N ALA A 22 -8.86 -1.60 -4.24
CA ALA A 22 -9.07 -0.43 -3.39
C ALA A 22 -7.77 0.39 -3.33
N ARG A 23 -7.84 1.73 -3.35
CA ARG A 23 -6.67 2.61 -3.34
C ARG A 23 -5.72 2.28 -2.17
N GLU A 24 -6.29 1.89 -1.04
CA GLU A 24 -5.59 1.47 0.17
C GLU A 24 -4.85 0.14 0.00
N GLU A 25 -5.34 -0.77 -0.84
CA GLU A 25 -4.67 -2.03 -1.12
C GLU A 25 -3.42 -1.83 -1.99
N LYS A 26 -3.47 -0.88 -2.93
CA LYS A 26 -2.31 -0.46 -3.74
C LYS A 26 -1.20 0.14 -2.87
N ALA A 27 -1.56 1.00 -1.93
CA ALA A 27 -0.64 1.55 -0.95
C ALA A 27 0.06 0.45 -0.14
N VAL A 28 -0.69 -0.55 0.31
CA VAL A 28 -0.13 -1.69 1.07
C VAL A 28 0.80 -2.54 0.21
N GLU A 29 0.42 -2.83 -1.03
CA GLU A 29 1.26 -3.58 -1.97
C GLU A 29 2.56 -2.85 -2.29
N LEU A 30 2.55 -1.52 -2.33
CA LEU A 30 3.76 -0.72 -2.48
C LEU A 30 4.69 -0.90 -1.28
N VAL A 31 4.18 -0.78 -0.04
CA VAL A 31 5.00 -0.98 1.17
C VAL A 31 5.57 -2.40 1.22
N GLU A 32 4.79 -3.40 0.81
CA GLU A 32 5.27 -4.79 0.69
C GLU A 32 6.37 -4.95 -0.38
N ALA A 33 6.21 -4.33 -1.55
CA ALA A 33 7.22 -4.36 -2.60
C ALA A 33 8.53 -3.67 -2.17
N MET A 34 8.43 -2.58 -1.40
CA MET A 34 9.59 -1.92 -0.82
C MET A 34 10.28 -2.82 0.20
N ALA A 35 9.51 -3.49 1.07
CA ALA A 35 10.04 -4.48 2.00
C ALA A 35 10.80 -5.61 1.29
N ASP A 36 10.28 -6.12 0.18
CA ASP A 36 10.95 -7.15 -0.63
C ASP A 36 12.26 -6.63 -1.26
N VAL A 37 12.32 -5.34 -1.61
CA VAL A 37 13.56 -4.69 -2.10
C VAL A 37 14.59 -4.59 -0.98
N PHE A 38 14.19 -4.19 0.23
CA PHE A 38 15.05 -4.18 1.41
C PHE A 38 15.53 -5.58 1.78
N GLU A 39 14.66 -6.59 1.77
CA GLU A 39 15.04 -7.98 2.07
C GLU A 39 16.09 -8.52 1.09
N LYS A 40 16.00 -8.16 -0.20
CA LYS A 40 16.93 -8.63 -1.24
C LYS A 40 18.23 -7.83 -1.34
N HIS A 41 18.23 -6.56 -0.92
CA HIS A 41 19.32 -5.62 -1.22
C HIS A 41 19.81 -4.81 -0.02
N GLY A 42 19.10 -4.80 1.11
CA GLY A 42 19.36 -3.99 2.30
C GLY A 42 20.64 -4.34 3.06
N ASP A 43 21.09 -5.59 2.94
CA ASP A 43 22.37 -6.05 3.51
C ASP A 43 23.58 -5.87 2.58
N GLY A 44 23.36 -5.40 1.35
CA GLY A 44 24.34 -5.32 0.28
C GLY A 44 24.77 -3.90 -0.08
N ASP A 45 24.86 -3.63 -1.37
CA ASP A 45 25.24 -2.32 -1.92
C ASP A 45 24.08 -1.33 -1.76
N CYS A 46 24.28 -0.31 -0.91
CA CYS A 46 23.26 0.71 -0.64
C CYS A 46 22.95 1.60 -1.86
N GLY A 47 23.90 1.78 -2.79
CA GLY A 47 23.65 2.45 -4.06
C GLY A 47 22.70 1.63 -4.93
N LYS A 48 22.89 0.30 -4.98
CA LYS A 48 21.99 -0.60 -5.70
C LYS A 48 20.61 -0.69 -5.04
N LEU A 49 20.53 -0.67 -3.71
CA LEU A 49 19.26 -0.59 -2.99
C LEU A 49 18.51 0.68 -3.37
N ALA A 50 19.19 1.84 -3.32
CA ALA A 50 18.62 3.12 -3.71
C ALA A 50 18.12 3.09 -5.16
N ASP A 51 18.92 2.60 -6.11
CA ASP A 51 18.51 2.51 -7.52
C ASP A 51 17.25 1.62 -7.71
N LYS A 52 17.12 0.55 -6.92
CA LYS A 52 15.95 -0.33 -6.94
C LYS A 52 14.72 0.32 -6.31
N LEU A 53 14.90 1.09 -5.25
CA LEU A 53 13.83 1.89 -4.65
C LEU A 53 13.38 3.00 -5.59
N ASP A 54 14.31 3.74 -6.21
CA ASP A 54 14.03 4.79 -7.18
C ASP A 54 13.23 4.23 -8.38
N ALA A 55 13.64 3.08 -8.92
CA ALA A 55 12.91 2.41 -9.99
C ALA A 55 11.49 1.98 -9.56
N LEU A 56 11.36 1.39 -8.37
CA LEU A 56 10.06 0.96 -7.84
C LEU A 56 9.12 2.16 -7.62
N VAL A 57 9.64 3.26 -7.07
CA VAL A 57 8.90 4.51 -6.86
C VAL A 57 8.45 5.12 -8.19
N ALA A 58 9.32 5.13 -9.21
CA ALA A 58 8.97 5.62 -10.53
C ALA A 58 7.90 4.76 -11.22
N GLU A 59 8.00 3.43 -11.11
CA GLU A 59 7.03 2.48 -11.67
C GLU A 59 5.67 2.51 -10.95
N ARG A 60 5.67 2.90 -9.67
CA ARG A 60 4.50 2.83 -8.77
C ARG A 60 4.12 4.20 -8.20
N ALA A 61 4.40 5.27 -8.92
CA ALA A 61 4.13 6.64 -8.49
C ALA A 61 2.65 6.87 -8.08
N GLU A 62 1.70 6.27 -8.82
CA GLU A 62 0.28 6.34 -8.47
C GLU A 62 -0.08 5.64 -7.16
N ASP A 63 0.66 4.59 -6.80
CA ASP A 63 0.46 3.84 -5.56
C ASP A 63 1.12 4.58 -4.36
N LEU A 64 2.14 5.42 -4.60
CA LEU A 64 2.70 6.35 -3.61
C LEU A 64 1.72 7.46 -3.25
N ASP A 65 1.06 8.04 -4.24
CA ASP A 65 0.00 9.03 -4.00
C ASP A 65 -1.15 8.42 -3.20
N ALA A 66 -1.49 7.17 -3.53
CA ALA A 66 -2.47 6.39 -2.76
C ALA A 66 -2.04 6.16 -1.30
N LEU A 67 -0.76 5.88 -1.06
CA LEU A 67 -0.21 5.73 0.29
C LEU A 67 -0.29 7.04 1.07
N ALA A 68 0.16 8.15 0.46
CA ALA A 68 0.10 9.47 1.06
C ALA A 68 -1.32 9.90 1.40
N ASP A 69 -2.29 9.61 0.53
CA ASP A 69 -3.72 9.89 0.78
C ASP A 69 -4.31 9.05 1.90
N SER A 70 -3.86 7.80 2.03
CA SER A 70 -4.43 6.83 2.96
C SER A 70 -4.21 7.15 4.45
N ASP A 71 -3.34 8.12 4.74
CA ASP A 71 -3.04 8.60 6.10
C ASP A 71 -3.44 10.07 6.35
N LYS A 72 -4.08 10.76 5.39
CA LYS A 72 -4.44 12.18 5.52
C LYS A 72 -5.56 12.46 6.52
N SER A 73 -6.46 11.52 6.73
CA SER A 73 -7.64 11.71 7.58
C SER A 73 -7.91 10.50 8.48
N ALA A 74 -8.70 10.71 9.54
CA ALA A 74 -9.14 9.61 10.41
C ALA A 74 -10.01 8.57 9.66
N GLU A 75 -10.76 9.01 8.65
CA GLU A 75 -11.58 8.11 7.82
C GLU A 75 -10.70 7.24 6.92
N ASP A 76 -9.65 7.81 6.32
CA ASP A 76 -8.75 7.07 5.43
C ASP A 76 -7.88 6.09 6.22
N ARG A 77 -7.44 6.47 7.43
CA ARG A 77 -6.82 5.56 8.40
C ARG A 77 -7.72 4.39 8.80
N ALA A 78 -9.03 4.62 8.91
CA ALA A 78 -9.97 3.55 9.19
C ALA A 78 -10.09 2.57 8.02
N LYS A 79 -9.98 3.05 6.77
CA LYS A 79 -9.98 2.21 5.56
C LYS A 79 -8.70 1.38 5.44
N THR A 80 -7.56 1.89 5.88
CA THR A 80 -6.28 1.15 5.93
C THR A 80 -6.14 0.25 7.16
N ALA A 81 -6.95 0.44 8.21
CA ALA A 81 -6.86 -0.35 9.45
C ALA A 81 -6.94 -1.86 9.23
N LYS A 82 -7.74 -2.33 8.26
CA LYS A 82 -7.81 -3.76 7.87
C LYS A 82 -6.48 -4.32 7.36
N PHE A 83 -5.61 -3.47 6.84
CA PHE A 83 -4.30 -3.82 6.31
C PHE A 83 -3.15 -3.56 7.29
N LYS A 84 -3.43 -3.02 8.49
CA LYS A 84 -2.43 -2.67 9.50
C LYS A 84 -1.43 -3.81 9.81
N LYS A 85 -1.90 -5.06 9.81
CA LYS A 85 -1.01 -6.24 9.99
C LYS A 85 -0.01 -6.42 8.85
N ARG A 86 -0.46 -6.25 7.60
CA ARG A 86 0.39 -6.35 6.41
C ARG A 86 1.41 -5.21 6.38
N ILE A 87 0.94 -3.98 6.62
CA ILE A 87 1.81 -2.79 6.70
C ILE A 87 2.85 -2.97 7.80
N GLY A 88 2.44 -3.34 9.01
CA GLY A 88 3.37 -3.60 10.13
C GLY A 88 4.41 -4.67 9.78
N SER A 89 3.98 -5.80 9.22
CA SER A 89 4.90 -6.86 8.78
C SER A 89 5.86 -6.40 7.69
N ALA A 90 5.44 -5.54 6.77
CA ALA A 90 6.30 -5.01 5.72
C ALA A 90 7.31 -4.01 6.29
N VAL A 91 6.87 -3.11 7.17
CA VAL A 91 7.74 -2.16 7.89
C VAL A 91 8.76 -2.89 8.75
N ASP A 92 8.37 -3.94 9.48
CA ASP A 92 9.30 -4.72 10.29
C ASP A 92 10.41 -5.33 9.42
N ARG A 93 10.08 -5.86 8.24
CA ARG A 93 11.09 -6.37 7.28
C ARG A 93 11.99 -5.25 6.77
N ILE A 94 11.44 -4.08 6.44
CA ILE A 94 12.23 -2.90 6.06
C ILE A 94 13.23 -2.56 7.17
N VAL A 95 12.78 -2.40 8.41
CA VAL A 95 13.64 -2.02 9.54
C VAL A 95 14.72 -3.06 9.81
N GLN A 96 14.39 -4.36 9.72
CA GLN A 96 15.36 -5.44 9.90
C GLN A 96 16.49 -5.39 8.86
N HIS A 97 16.17 -5.06 7.61
CA HIS A 97 17.15 -5.04 6.51
C HIS A 97 17.70 -3.64 6.18
N ALA A 98 17.17 -2.58 6.79
CA ALA A 98 17.64 -1.20 6.57
C ALA A 98 18.87 -0.84 7.42
N GLN A 99 19.32 -1.68 8.37
CA GLN A 99 20.34 -1.31 9.35
C GLN A 99 21.67 -0.80 8.75
N LYS A 100 22.05 -1.29 7.57
CA LYS A 100 23.28 -0.85 6.89
C LYS A 100 23.07 0.31 5.92
N CYS A 101 21.91 0.35 5.25
CA CYS A 101 21.65 1.28 4.16
C CYS A 101 20.67 2.41 4.50
N GLY A 102 20.09 2.42 5.71
CA GLY A 102 19.19 3.48 6.17
C GLY A 102 19.86 4.84 6.31
N ALA A 103 21.20 4.89 6.38
CA ALA A 103 21.98 6.13 6.35
C ALA A 103 22.30 6.62 4.93
N GLU A 104 21.98 5.84 3.89
CA GLU A 104 22.10 6.32 2.51
C GLU A 104 21.00 7.36 2.25
N PRO A 105 21.32 8.55 1.71
CA PRO A 105 20.37 9.66 1.62
C PRO A 105 19.09 9.38 0.82
N ARG A 106 19.18 8.66 -0.31
CA ARG A 106 18.03 8.32 -1.16
C ARG A 106 17.14 7.25 -0.52
N VAL A 107 17.75 6.28 0.16
CA VAL A 107 17.06 5.29 0.97
C VAL A 107 16.33 5.97 2.13
N SER A 108 16.98 6.88 2.84
CA SER A 108 16.37 7.67 3.93
C SER A 108 15.21 8.53 3.42
N GLU A 109 15.36 9.23 2.29
CA GLU A 109 14.29 10.05 1.71
C GLU A 109 13.07 9.18 1.35
N THR A 110 13.32 8.00 0.80
CA THR A 110 12.27 7.05 0.44
C THR A 110 11.56 6.52 1.69
N LEU A 111 12.29 6.20 2.75
CA LEU A 111 11.72 5.75 4.02
C LEU A 111 10.82 6.80 4.67
N GLN A 112 11.20 8.08 4.60
CA GLN A 112 10.39 9.20 5.12
C GLN A 112 9.05 9.39 4.37
N LYS A 113 8.91 8.86 3.16
CA LYS A 113 7.63 8.89 2.43
C LYS A 113 6.66 7.79 2.87
N ILE A 114 7.14 6.83 3.66
CA ILE A 114 6.41 5.62 4.07
C ILE A 114 6.16 5.59 5.58
N LEU A 115 7.16 6.00 6.38
CA LEU A 115 7.16 6.00 7.86
C LEU A 115 6.67 7.34 8.42
#